data_AF-A0A3D0DTD6-F1
#
_entry.id   AF-A0A3D0DTD6-F1
#
_cell.length_a   1.000
_cell.length_b   1.000
_cell.length_c   1.000
_cell.angle_alpha   90.00
_cell.angle_beta   90.00
_cell.angle_gamma   90.00
#
_symmetry.space_group_name_H-M   'P 1'
#
loop_
_entity.id
_entity.type
_entity.pdbx_description
1 polymer ?
#
loop_
_entity_poly.entity_id
_entity_poly.type
_entity_poly.pdbx_seq_one_letter_code
_entity_poly.pdbx_strand_id
1 'polypeptide(L)' 'MIAAMFNRVDIARLLLARGADPLAVDAAGISAREAAAKMGAHDAVALLTATVEER' A
#
# COMPACT_ATOMS: atom_id res chain seq x y z
N MET A 1 -2.49 -1.55 5.16
CA MET A 1 -1.45 -0.58 5.60
C MET A 1 -0.20 -1.26 6.16
N ILE A 2 -0.28 -2.05 7.23
CA ILE A 2 0.91 -2.66 7.88
C ILE A 2 1.79 -3.44 6.89
N ALA A 3 1.22 -4.28 6.02
CA ALA A 3 1.98 -5.01 5.01
C ALA A 3 2.81 -4.07 4.11
N ALA A 4 2.28 -2.91 3.75
CA ALA A 4 2.98 -1.93 2.92
C ALA A 4 4.12 -1.24 3.68
N MET A 5 3.90 -0.86 4.95
CA MET A 5 4.92 -0.23 5.80
C MET A 5 6.19 -1.07 5.96
N PHE A 6 6.07 -2.39 5.99
CA PHE A 6 7.18 -3.32 6.19
C PHE A 6 7.66 -3.99 4.91
N ASN A 7 7.35 -3.40 3.74
CA ASN A 7 7.72 -3.91 2.43
C ASN A 7 7.34 -5.40 2.21
N ARG A 8 6.22 -5.85 2.80
CA ARG A 8 5.69 -7.22 2.63
C ARG A 8 4.85 -7.29 1.35
N VAL A 9 5.54 -7.18 0.22
CA VAL A 9 4.94 -7.04 -1.12
C VAL A 9 3.96 -8.17 -1.43
N ASP A 10 4.30 -9.42 -1.14
CA ASP A 10 3.43 -10.56 -1.46
C ASP A 10 2.13 -10.54 -0.66
N ILE A 11 2.21 -10.15 0.62
CA ILE A 11 1.02 -9.97 1.47
C ILE A 11 0.20 -8.79 0.96
N ALA A 12 0.83 -7.68 0.58
CA ALA A 12 0.14 -6.53 0.01
C ALA A 12 -0.59 -6.88 -1.29
N ARG A 13 0.04 -7.62 -2.22
CA ARG A 13 -0.61 -8.12 -3.44
C ARG A 13 -1.78 -9.04 -3.13
N LEU A 14 -1.63 -9.96 -2.19
CA LEU A 14 -2.71 -10.86 -1.78
C LEU A 14 -3.92 -10.08 -1.25
N LEU A 15 -3.68 -9.07 -0.41
CA LEU A 15 -4.75 -8.23 0.13
C LEU A 15 -5.46 -7.42 -0.98
N LEU A 16 -4.70 -6.82 -1.89
CA LEU A 16 -5.26 -6.09 -3.04
C LEU A 16 -6.10 -7.02 -3.94
N ALA A 17 -5.61 -8.23 -4.22
CA ALA A 17 -6.34 -9.25 -4.97
C ALA A 17 -7.62 -9.72 -4.26
N ARG A 18 -7.71 -9.55 -2.94
CA ARG A 18 -8.91 -9.84 -2.14
C ARG A 18 -9.84 -8.63 -1.97
N GLY A 19 -9.60 -7.56 -2.71
CA GLY A 19 -10.45 -6.37 -2.69
C GLY A 19 -10.10 -5.36 -1.60
N ALA A 20 -8.91 -5.44 -1.00
CA ALA A 20 -8.43 -4.35 -0.17
C ALA A 20 -8.37 -3.06 -0.99
N ASP A 21 -8.92 -1.99 -0.44
CA ASP A 21 -8.92 -0.68 -1.09
C ASP A 21 -7.52 -0.04 -0.97
N PRO A 22 -6.81 0.20 -2.09
CA PRO A 22 -5.50 0.85 -2.08
C PRO A 22 -5.58 2.35 -1.73
N LEU A 23 -6.76 2.97 -1.85
CA LEU A 23 -7.00 4.38 -1.56
C LEU A 23 -7.47 4.63 -0.12
N ALA A 24 -7.72 3.57 0.65
CA ALA A 24 -8.09 3.69 2.05
C ALA A 24 -7.01 4.42 2.86
N VAL A 25 -7.46 5.34 3.71
CA VAL A 25 -6.63 6.12 4.62
C VAL A 25 -6.97 5.80 6.07
N ASP A 26 -6.02 5.98 6.99
CA ASP A 26 -6.28 5.90 8.43
C ASP A 26 -7.01 7.15 8.96
N ALA A 27 -7.24 7.19 10.28
CA ALA A 27 -7.88 8.32 10.96
C ALA A 27 -7.11 9.65 10.83
N ALA A 28 -5.82 9.61 10.52
CA ALA A 28 -4.99 10.79 10.27
C ALA A 28 -4.94 11.18 8.78
N GLY A 29 -5.70 10.50 7.92
CA GLY A 29 -5.70 10.73 6.47
C GLY A 29 -4.48 10.16 5.75
N ILE A 30 -3.72 9.25 6.39
CA ILE A 30 -2.53 8.66 5.78
C ILE A 30 -2.91 7.39 5.02
N SER A 31 -2.54 7.36 3.74
CA SER A 31 -2.71 6.19 2.87
C SER A 31 -1.65 5.11 3.14
N ALA A 32 -1.93 3.88 2.69
CA ALA A 32 -0.95 2.80 2.75
C ALA A 32 0.36 3.12 1.98
N ARG A 33 0.26 3.87 0.89
CA ARG A 33 1.41 4.29 0.06
C ARG A 33 2.27 5.30 0.80
N GLU A 34 1.66 6.30 1.45
CA GLU A 34 2.39 7.30 2.24
C GLU A 34 3.06 6.67 3.47
N ALA A 35 2.38 5.74 4.13
CA ALA A 35 2.95 4.99 5.24
C ALA A 35 4.16 4.13 4.78
N ALA A 36 4.07 3.48 3.62
CA ALA A 36 5.19 2.75 3.02
C ALA A 36 6.36 3.68 2.65
N ALA A 37 6.09 4.85 2.09
CA ALA A 37 7.11 5.83 1.73
C ALA A 37 7.87 6.35 2.96
N LYS A 38 7.17 6.67 4.05
CA LYS A 38 7.79 7.09 5.32
C LYS A 38 8.72 6.04 5.92
N MET A 39 8.44 4.76 5.67
CA MET A 39 9.23 3.63 6.17
C MET A 39 10.32 3.17 5.20
N GLY A 40 10.46 3.79 4.02
CA GLY A 40 11.43 3.37 2.99
C GLY A 40 11.07 2.05 2.31
N ALA A 41 9.81 1.63 2.33
CA ALA A 41 9.34 0.40 1.70
C ALA A 41 9.11 0.60 0.18
N HIS A 42 10.20 0.71 -0.57
CA HIS A 42 10.19 1.11 -1.98
C HIS A 42 9.33 0.21 -2.88
N ASP A 43 9.38 -1.11 -2.72
CA ASP A 43 8.62 -2.03 -3.57
C ASP A 43 7.11 -1.96 -3.28
N ALA A 44 6.74 -1.79 -2.01
CA ALA A 44 5.36 -1.57 -1.62
C ALA A 44 4.83 -0.24 -2.13
N VAL A 45 5.65 0.82 -2.16
CA VAL A 45 5.30 2.10 -2.79
C VAL A 45 5.04 1.90 -4.28
N ALA A 46 5.95 1.21 -5.00
CA ALA A 46 5.80 0.96 -6.43
C ALA A 46 4.53 0.15 -6.74
N LEU A 47 4.26 -0.91 -5.98
CA LEU A 47 3.04 -1.71 -6.10
C LEU A 47 1.78 -0.85 -5.93
N LEU A 48 1.73 -0.05 -4.86
CA LEU A 48 0.53 0.73 -4.54
C LEU A 48 0.31 1.88 -5.55
N THR A 49 1.38 2.50 -6.06
CA THR A 49 1.29 3.50 -7.13
C THR A 49 0.70 2.87 -8.40
N ALA A 50 1.27 1.76 -8.88
CA ALA A 50 0.77 1.08 -10.07
C ALA A 50 -0.70 0.66 -9.93
N THR A 51 -1.08 0.16 -8.74
CA THR A 51 -2.47 -0.28 -8.50
C THR A 51 -3.47 0.89 -8.54
N VAL A 52 -3.06 2.09 -8.15
CA VAL A 52 -3.93 3.29 -8.18
C VAL A 52 -4.06 3.85 -9.58
N GLU A 53 -3.01 3.79 -10.41
CA GLU A 53 -3.05 4.27 -11.80
C GLU A 53 -3.90 3.37 -12.72
N GLU A 54 -4.07 2.10 -12.37
CA GLU A 54 -4.88 1.13 -13.12
C GLU A 54 -6.39 1.19 -12.82
N ARG A 55 -6.82 2.00 -11.83
CA ARG A 55 -8.22 2.12 -11.38
C ARG A 55 -8.93 3.32 -12.02
#